data_AF-A0A559LAS1-F1
#
_entry.id   AF-A0A559LAS1-F1
#
_cell.length_a   1.000
_cell.length_b   1.000
_cell.length_c   1.000
_cell.angle_alpha   90.00
_cell.angle_beta   90.00
_cell.angle_gamma   90.00
#
_symmetry.space_group_name_H-M   'P 1'
#
loop_
_entity.id
_entity.type
_entity.pdbx_description
1 polymer ?
#
loop_
_entity_poly.entity_id
_entity_poly.type
_entity_poly.pdbx_seq_one_letter_code
_entity_poly.pdbx_strand_id
1 'polypeptide(L)'
;MKEAQQKKSKPGPPPGSEIPVSDSSNDLAQEPATFVNVDQLLEQRNHQATRVMGALGPLVSQIEPQRRPDDESPVAATRLSDSCDNKATSDSMESQCPELTVVLDNSRSISPQETSKVIKRAQSSLGQLVSLLQRSTSTSTEGSDASEIAALQDLLDKEQQNNQSLTGDHENLTREYKRLDREHGKKMDEIHETNERLHDALLERDQLRQLLEGGTFANSAKTADSTILGTWKQLAYKIRNLAHILAHTPDTLDLGDVAKQRLRFLSNDYVNLLKGEDYIHALMQGYLWALLEDRVFQPNPTDQPIWGGSQITCLKLARDDIYCQCHMGDVCLVHGVHVLTFLARLASETGKNPDYLATFAHAARCFSQVSTMYSKLWDDDHRFIEQVVSLEAQRLQPFFLRRSARLDRTEKKISEELKDIIHSAVELDKMMMCSKARFMIEWKTPAKTSRSNARYNREFMEAVIYDGELGPKSRVKFFTSPILLKAGTADGQKYNTTNVLAKASVVCN
;
A
#
# COMPACT_ATOMS: atom_id res chain seq x y z
N MET A 1 9.21 -13.18 82.76
CA MET A 1 7.74 -13.40 82.83
C MET A 1 7.25 -13.61 81.40
N LYS A 2 6.37 -14.60 81.23
CA LYS A 2 6.00 -15.33 80.00
C LYS A 2 5.73 -14.48 78.74
N GLU A 3 6.43 -14.79 77.65
CA GLU A 3 6.08 -14.41 76.28
C GLU A 3 4.95 -15.32 75.75
N ALA A 4 3.92 -14.70 75.18
CA ALA A 4 2.79 -15.37 74.56
C ALA A 4 2.97 -15.42 73.04
N GLN A 5 3.09 -16.63 72.50
CA GLN A 5 3.07 -16.91 71.06
C GLN A 5 1.62 -16.81 70.53
N GLN A 6 1.38 -15.87 69.60
CA GLN A 6 0.15 -15.84 68.79
C GLN A 6 0.40 -16.52 67.43
N LYS A 7 -0.24 -17.67 67.25
CA LYS A 7 -0.41 -18.39 65.97
C LYS A 7 -1.27 -17.55 65.03
N LYS A 8 -0.72 -17.16 63.86
CA LYS A 8 -1.50 -16.63 62.73
C LYS A 8 -2.04 -17.78 61.87
N SER A 9 -3.36 -17.81 61.71
CA SER A 9 -4.14 -18.71 60.88
C SER A 9 -4.10 -18.34 59.39
N LYS A 10 -4.10 -19.37 58.55
CA LYS A 10 -4.10 -19.37 57.08
C LYS A 10 -5.48 -18.91 56.54
N PRO A 11 -5.58 -18.10 55.47
CA PRO A 11 -6.86 -17.79 54.83
C PRO A 11 -7.25 -18.91 53.86
N GLY A 12 -8.51 -19.37 53.98
CA GLY A 12 -9.15 -20.31 53.05
C GLY A 12 -9.71 -19.61 51.80
N PRO A 13 -9.98 -20.37 50.72
CA PRO A 13 -10.47 -19.84 49.44
C PRO A 13 -11.98 -19.52 49.49
N PRO A 14 -12.47 -18.58 48.66
CA PRO A 14 -13.88 -18.22 48.59
C PRO A 14 -14.70 -19.27 47.81
N PRO A 15 -16.00 -19.44 48.14
CA PRO A 15 -16.87 -20.44 47.56
C PRO A 15 -17.35 -20.05 46.15
N GLY A 16 -17.49 -21.08 45.30
CA GLY A 16 -18.02 -20.98 43.94
C GLY A 16 -19.52 -20.67 43.93
N SER A 17 -19.91 -19.86 42.95
CA SER A 17 -21.29 -19.58 42.61
C SER A 17 -21.66 -20.33 41.33
N GLU A 18 -22.49 -21.34 41.52
CA GLU A 18 -23.26 -22.06 40.52
C GLU A 18 -24.33 -21.13 39.91
N ILE A 19 -24.49 -21.14 38.59
CA ILE A 19 -25.69 -20.64 37.90
C ILE A 19 -26.08 -21.68 36.84
N PRO A 20 -27.38 -22.04 36.76
CA PRO A 20 -27.82 -23.26 36.09
C PRO A 20 -28.01 -23.12 34.58
N VAL A 21 -27.90 -24.29 33.97
CA VAL A 21 -28.35 -24.67 32.63
C VAL A 21 -29.83 -24.34 32.44
N SER A 22 -30.18 -23.81 31.27
CA SER A 22 -31.55 -23.81 30.76
C SER A 22 -31.52 -24.09 29.27
N ASP A 23 -31.86 -25.33 28.93
CA ASP A 23 -32.29 -25.77 27.61
C ASP A 23 -33.66 -25.18 27.28
N SER A 24 -33.84 -24.73 26.03
CA SER A 24 -35.15 -24.76 25.39
C SER A 24 -34.98 -24.89 23.88
N SER A 25 -35.32 -26.08 23.42
CA SER A 25 -35.66 -26.47 22.05
C SER A 25 -36.64 -25.49 21.38
N ASN A 26 -36.42 -25.23 20.10
CA ASN A 26 -37.50 -25.01 19.13
C ASN A 26 -37.00 -25.31 17.72
N ASP A 27 -37.29 -26.53 17.27
CA ASP A 27 -37.39 -26.91 15.87
C ASP A 27 -38.59 -26.21 15.24
N LEU A 28 -38.39 -25.46 14.15
CA LEU A 28 -39.45 -25.21 13.18
C LEU A 28 -38.87 -25.11 11.78
N ALA A 29 -39.29 -26.07 10.97
CA ALA A 29 -38.98 -26.25 9.57
C ALA A 29 -39.37 -25.03 8.72
N GLN A 30 -38.47 -24.60 7.84
CA GLN A 30 -38.80 -23.87 6.62
C GLN A 30 -37.97 -24.40 5.46
N GLU A 31 -38.65 -24.55 4.33
CA GLU A 31 -38.22 -25.17 3.07
C GLU A 31 -36.96 -24.53 2.46
N PRO A 32 -36.16 -25.30 1.68
CA PRO A 32 -35.02 -24.74 0.98
C PRO A 32 -35.47 -23.96 -0.26
N ALA A 33 -35.23 -22.65 -0.26
CA ALA A 33 -35.25 -21.84 -1.46
C ALA A 33 -34.09 -22.27 -2.39
N THR A 34 -34.45 -22.70 -3.60
CA THR A 34 -33.53 -23.01 -4.68
C THR A 34 -32.82 -21.74 -5.14
N PHE A 35 -31.59 -21.51 -4.65
CA PHE A 35 -30.69 -20.50 -5.21
C PHE A 35 -30.02 -21.06 -6.46
N VAL A 36 -30.32 -20.46 -7.61
CA VAL A 36 -29.55 -20.65 -8.84
C VAL A 36 -28.20 -19.96 -8.64
N ASN A 37 -27.14 -20.76 -8.58
CA ASN A 37 -25.77 -20.29 -8.45
C ASN A 37 -25.26 -19.81 -9.82
N VAL A 38 -25.15 -18.49 -10.00
CA VAL A 38 -24.68 -17.85 -11.23
C VAL A 38 -23.18 -18.06 -11.46
N ASP A 39 -22.42 -18.49 -10.45
CA ASP A 39 -20.97 -18.71 -10.57
C ASP A 39 -20.59 -20.05 -11.25
N GLN A 40 -21.53 -20.99 -11.42
CA GLN A 40 -21.26 -22.24 -12.13
C GLN A 40 -21.27 -22.13 -13.67
N LEU A 41 -21.69 -20.99 -14.24
CA LEU A 41 -21.67 -20.76 -15.69
C LEU A 41 -20.35 -20.19 -16.22
N LEU A 42 -19.47 -19.67 -15.35
CA LEU A 42 -18.18 -19.13 -15.78
C LEU A 42 -17.06 -20.18 -15.87
N GLU A 43 -17.11 -21.25 -15.06
CA GLU A 43 -16.07 -22.29 -15.08
C GLU A 43 -16.19 -23.25 -16.27
N GLN A 44 -17.39 -23.41 -16.85
CA GLN A 44 -17.59 -24.33 -17.98
C GLN A 44 -17.03 -23.81 -19.31
N ARG A 45 -16.70 -22.51 -19.40
CA ARG A 45 -16.14 -21.89 -20.63
C ARG A 45 -14.61 -21.95 -20.71
N ASN A 46 -13.92 -22.18 -19.59
CA ASN A 46 -12.45 -22.17 -19.52
C ASN A 46 -11.79 -23.56 -19.69
N HIS A 47 -12.56 -24.64 -19.88
CA HIS A 47 -12.01 -25.99 -20.09
C HIS A 47 -11.87 -26.42 -21.56
N GLN A 48 -12.14 -25.53 -22.52
CA GLN A 48 -11.98 -25.83 -23.95
C GLN A 48 -10.71 -25.23 -24.60
N ALA A 49 -9.90 -24.45 -23.88
CA ALA A 49 -8.73 -23.78 -24.46
C ALA A 49 -7.37 -24.48 -24.22
N THR A 50 -7.30 -25.60 -23.49
CA THR A 50 -6.02 -26.23 -23.09
C THR A 50 -5.74 -27.58 -23.77
N ARG A 51 -6.17 -27.74 -25.03
CA ARG A 51 -6.01 -29.01 -25.76
C ARG A 51 -5.37 -28.86 -27.14
N VAL A 52 -4.33 -28.06 -27.27
CA VAL A 52 -3.37 -28.20 -28.37
C VAL A 52 -1.99 -27.82 -27.85
N MET A 53 -1.08 -28.80 -27.78
CA MET A 53 0.37 -28.73 -27.99
C MET A 53 1.02 -29.91 -27.25
N GLY A 54 1.16 -31.01 -27.98
CA GLY A 54 1.88 -32.19 -27.54
C GLY A 54 3.39 -32.04 -27.68
N ALA A 55 4.09 -32.61 -26.69
CA ALA A 55 5.28 -33.45 -26.80
C ALA A 55 6.42 -33.05 -27.75
N LEU A 56 7.54 -32.59 -27.18
CA LEU A 56 8.89 -33.06 -27.55
C LEU A 56 9.78 -33.10 -26.29
N GLY A 57 10.57 -34.17 -26.18
CA GLY A 57 11.29 -34.61 -24.98
C GLY A 57 12.60 -33.87 -24.64
N PRO A 58 13.39 -34.39 -23.68
CA PRO A 58 14.46 -33.66 -23.04
C PRO A 58 15.80 -33.83 -23.76
N LEU A 59 16.50 -32.71 -23.99
CA LEU A 59 17.89 -32.70 -24.44
C LEU A 59 18.78 -32.10 -23.35
N VAL A 60 19.54 -33.00 -22.73
CA VAL A 60 20.74 -32.74 -21.94
C VAL A 60 21.77 -32.05 -22.83
N SER A 61 22.35 -30.94 -22.37
CA SER A 61 23.71 -30.55 -22.74
C SER A 61 24.31 -29.61 -21.71
N GLN A 62 25.40 -30.09 -21.12
CA GLN A 62 26.38 -29.35 -20.34
C GLN A 62 27.04 -28.29 -21.24
N ILE A 63 27.16 -27.06 -20.77
CA ILE A 63 28.15 -26.11 -21.30
C ILE A 63 28.88 -25.47 -20.13
N GLU A 64 30.15 -25.84 -20.06
CA GLU A 64 31.24 -25.29 -19.25
C GLU A 64 31.67 -23.92 -19.81
N PRO A 65 31.89 -22.88 -18.99
CA PRO A 65 32.35 -21.60 -19.50
C PRO A 65 33.89 -21.52 -19.49
N GLN A 66 34.50 -21.56 -20.68
CA GLN A 66 35.88 -21.13 -20.87
C GLN A 66 35.99 -19.60 -20.75
N ARG A 67 36.83 -19.16 -19.80
CA ARG A 67 37.38 -17.81 -19.72
C ARG A 67 38.35 -17.55 -20.87
N ARG A 68 38.27 -16.36 -21.47
CA ARG A 68 39.46 -15.60 -21.91
C ARG A 68 39.22 -14.08 -21.82
N PRO A 69 40.31 -13.30 -21.73
CA PRO A 69 40.30 -11.97 -21.13
C PRO A 69 40.42 -10.83 -22.16
N ASP A 70 40.15 -9.63 -21.65
CA ASP A 70 40.64 -8.30 -22.00
C ASP A 70 40.54 -7.81 -23.46
N ASP A 71 39.70 -6.80 -23.67
CA ASP A 71 40.12 -5.61 -24.41
C ASP A 71 39.33 -4.37 -23.96
N GLU A 72 40.06 -3.37 -23.46
CA GLU A 72 39.59 -2.05 -23.06
C GLU A 72 39.52 -1.12 -24.27
N SER A 73 38.38 -0.42 -24.46
CA SER A 73 38.40 0.93 -25.04
C SER A 73 37.11 1.71 -24.71
N PRO A 74 37.17 3.05 -24.53
CA PRO A 74 36.10 3.83 -23.92
C PRO A 74 35.15 4.41 -24.98
N VAL A 75 33.85 4.33 -24.74
CA VAL A 75 32.84 5.02 -25.55
C VAL A 75 32.05 6.00 -24.69
N ALA A 76 31.95 7.21 -25.24
CA ALA A 76 31.42 8.42 -24.67
C ALA A 76 29.97 8.31 -24.18
N ALA A 77 29.71 9.00 -23.06
CA ALA A 77 28.38 9.21 -22.52
C ALA A 77 27.60 10.24 -23.35
N THR A 78 26.61 9.77 -24.10
CA THR A 78 25.58 10.63 -24.70
C THR A 78 24.46 10.82 -23.69
N ARG A 79 24.25 12.07 -23.29
CA ARG A 79 23.14 12.52 -22.44
C ARG A 79 21.82 12.35 -23.21
N LEU A 80 20.91 11.52 -22.68
CA LEU A 80 19.50 11.52 -23.05
C LEU A 80 18.73 12.31 -21.99
N SER A 81 18.21 13.45 -22.42
CA SER A 81 17.31 14.33 -21.70
C SER A 81 15.91 14.07 -22.25
N ASP A 82 15.16 13.16 -21.65
CA ASP A 82 13.76 12.95 -21.99
C ASP A 82 12.85 13.73 -21.04
N SER A 83 12.30 14.80 -21.61
CA SER A 83 11.19 15.59 -21.10
C SER A 83 9.89 14.87 -21.45
N CYS A 84 9.23 14.26 -20.46
CA CYS A 84 7.89 13.70 -20.63
C CYS A 84 6.84 14.73 -20.23
N ASP A 85 6.39 15.53 -21.21
CA ASP A 85 5.22 16.40 -21.09
C ASP A 85 3.93 15.60 -21.28
N ASN A 86 3.30 15.19 -20.18
CA ASN A 86 2.01 14.48 -20.16
C ASN A 86 0.78 15.41 -20.36
N LYS A 87 0.92 16.51 -21.10
CA LYS A 87 -0.17 17.48 -21.31
C LYS A 87 -1.01 17.23 -22.57
N ALA A 88 -0.55 16.37 -23.49
CA ALA A 88 -1.16 16.23 -24.81
C ALA A 88 -2.45 15.37 -24.87
N THR A 89 -2.73 14.52 -23.87
CA THR A 89 -3.87 13.59 -23.94
C THR A 89 -5.17 14.15 -23.36
N SER A 90 -5.12 15.14 -22.47
CA SER A 90 -6.34 15.77 -21.92
C SER A 90 -6.98 16.74 -22.91
N ASP A 91 -6.17 17.51 -23.65
CA ASP A 91 -6.67 18.53 -24.58
C ASP A 91 -7.27 17.93 -25.86
N SER A 92 -7.00 16.65 -26.15
CA SER A 92 -7.53 15.94 -27.32
C SER A 92 -8.99 15.50 -27.15
N MET A 93 -9.37 15.02 -25.95
CA MET A 93 -10.72 14.49 -25.70
C MET A 93 -11.78 15.59 -25.55
N GLU A 94 -11.41 16.78 -25.06
CA GLU A 94 -12.34 17.89 -24.87
C GLU A 94 -12.70 18.59 -26.21
N SER A 95 -11.86 18.43 -27.24
CA SER A 95 -12.08 19.01 -28.59
C SER A 95 -13.06 18.23 -29.46
N GLN A 96 -13.35 16.95 -29.15
CA GLN A 96 -14.17 16.06 -30.00
C GLN A 96 -15.63 15.90 -29.52
N CYS A 97 -15.96 16.33 -28.30
CA CYS A 97 -17.34 16.28 -27.78
C CYS A 97 -18.36 17.21 -28.47
N PRO A 98 -18.02 18.45 -28.90
CA PRO A 98 -19.00 19.34 -29.55
C PRO A 98 -19.48 18.80 -30.92
N GLU A 99 -18.62 18.07 -31.61
CA GLU A 99 -18.84 17.62 -32.99
C GLU A 99 -19.85 16.46 -33.07
N LEU A 100 -19.89 15.62 -32.04
CA LEU A 100 -20.82 14.47 -31.96
C LEU A 100 -22.28 14.92 -31.71
N THR A 101 -22.49 15.98 -30.94
CA THR A 101 -23.80 16.62 -30.77
C THR A 101 -24.32 17.26 -32.06
N VAL A 102 -23.44 17.90 -32.85
CA VAL A 102 -23.81 18.54 -34.12
C VAL A 102 -24.19 17.49 -35.20
N VAL A 103 -23.56 16.31 -35.17
CA VAL A 103 -23.88 15.19 -36.08
C VAL A 103 -25.20 14.51 -35.73
N LEU A 104 -25.51 14.36 -34.43
CA LEU A 104 -26.80 13.80 -33.98
C LEU A 104 -27.98 14.75 -34.27
N ASP A 105 -27.77 16.07 -34.18
CA ASP A 105 -28.79 17.05 -34.58
C ASP A 105 -28.98 17.11 -36.11
N ASN A 106 -27.93 16.90 -36.90
CA ASN A 106 -28.03 16.90 -38.36
C ASN A 106 -28.65 15.60 -38.94
N SER A 107 -28.52 14.45 -38.28
CA SER A 107 -29.15 13.20 -38.77
C SER A 107 -30.67 13.17 -38.55
N ARG A 108 -31.21 14.04 -37.68
CA ARG A 108 -32.66 14.30 -37.53
C ARG A 108 -33.24 15.21 -38.63
N SER A 109 -32.42 15.68 -39.57
CA SER A 109 -32.80 16.72 -40.53
C SER A 109 -33.27 16.25 -41.91
N ILE A 110 -33.50 14.94 -42.14
CA ILE A 110 -34.45 14.54 -43.19
C ILE A 110 -35.83 14.94 -42.67
N SER A 111 -36.11 16.22 -42.86
CA SER A 111 -37.17 16.93 -42.20
C SER A 111 -38.48 16.29 -42.62
N PRO A 112 -39.37 15.96 -41.67
CA PRO A 112 -40.77 15.65 -41.96
C PRO A 112 -41.42 16.68 -42.91
N GLN A 113 -40.82 17.86 -43.03
CA GLN A 113 -41.20 18.94 -43.94
C GLN A 113 -40.94 18.62 -45.42
N GLU A 114 -39.92 17.83 -45.80
CA GLU A 114 -39.68 17.49 -47.22
C GLU A 114 -40.60 16.39 -47.71
N THR A 115 -40.81 15.34 -46.91
CA THR A 115 -41.85 14.33 -47.17
C THR A 115 -43.24 14.97 -47.15
N SER A 116 -43.49 15.92 -46.25
CA SER A 116 -44.73 16.70 -46.24
C SER A 116 -44.91 17.56 -47.50
N LYS A 117 -43.85 18.16 -48.05
CA LYS A 117 -43.91 18.94 -49.31
C LYS A 117 -44.30 18.07 -50.50
N VAL A 118 -43.73 16.87 -50.60
CA VAL A 118 -44.06 15.89 -51.66
C VAL A 118 -45.52 15.43 -51.55
N ILE A 119 -45.96 15.05 -50.33
CA ILE A 119 -47.35 14.64 -50.08
C ILE A 119 -48.33 15.78 -50.40
N LYS A 120 -48.01 17.03 -50.03
CA LYS A 120 -48.86 18.20 -50.31
C LYS A 120 -48.98 18.50 -51.81
N ARG A 121 -47.91 18.37 -52.59
CA ARG A 121 -47.97 18.53 -54.06
C ARG A 121 -48.83 17.45 -54.71
N ALA A 122 -48.65 16.20 -54.31
CA ALA A 122 -49.45 15.08 -54.80
C ALA A 122 -50.95 15.25 -54.48
N GLN A 123 -51.28 15.67 -53.25
CA GLN A 123 -52.65 15.97 -52.84
C GLN A 123 -53.27 17.13 -53.63
N SER A 124 -52.50 18.21 -53.88
CA SER A 124 -52.97 19.35 -54.66
C SER A 124 -53.27 18.98 -56.12
N SER A 125 -52.43 18.16 -56.74
CA SER A 125 -52.62 17.65 -58.11
C SER A 125 -53.88 16.78 -58.22
N LEU A 126 -54.06 15.84 -57.29
CA LEU A 126 -55.26 15.01 -57.19
C LEU A 126 -56.53 15.86 -57.04
N GLY A 127 -56.49 16.93 -56.24
CA GLY A 127 -57.60 17.86 -56.08
C GLY A 127 -57.99 18.58 -57.39
N GLN A 128 -57.00 18.97 -58.20
CA GLN A 128 -57.25 19.60 -59.51
C GLN A 128 -57.89 18.62 -60.51
N LEU A 129 -57.40 17.38 -60.57
CA LEU A 129 -57.98 16.33 -61.42
C LEU A 129 -59.45 16.02 -61.07
N VAL A 130 -59.75 15.91 -59.78
CA VAL A 130 -61.13 15.69 -59.30
C VAL A 130 -62.04 16.84 -59.71
N SER A 131 -61.59 18.09 -59.56
CA SER A 131 -62.39 19.26 -59.93
C SER A 131 -62.70 19.34 -61.45
N LEU A 132 -61.79 18.85 -62.30
CA LEU A 132 -61.99 18.81 -63.75
C LEU A 132 -62.94 17.68 -64.17
N LEU A 133 -62.83 16.50 -63.57
CA LEU A 133 -63.80 15.40 -63.77
C LEU A 133 -65.21 15.81 -63.33
N GLN A 134 -65.32 16.60 -62.26
CA GLN A 134 -66.60 17.11 -61.76
C GLN A 134 -67.19 18.19 -62.68
N ARG A 135 -66.34 18.96 -63.36
CA ARG A 135 -66.78 19.99 -64.34
C ARG A 135 -67.28 19.36 -65.64
N SER A 136 -66.54 18.39 -66.17
CA SER A 136 -66.88 17.66 -67.41
C SER A 136 -68.15 16.82 -67.26
N THR A 137 -68.46 16.31 -66.07
CA THR A 137 -69.73 15.62 -65.78
C THR A 137 -70.94 16.56 -65.68
N SER A 138 -70.73 17.88 -65.54
CA SER A 138 -71.80 18.87 -65.37
C SER A 138 -72.20 19.61 -66.66
N THR A 139 -71.42 19.48 -67.74
CA THR A 139 -71.64 20.18 -69.03
C THR A 139 -71.89 19.19 -70.16
N SER A 140 -73.05 18.54 -70.18
CA SER A 140 -73.56 17.78 -71.32
C SER A 140 -74.57 18.63 -72.09
N THR A 141 -74.07 19.50 -72.97
CA THR A 141 -74.87 20.12 -74.05
C THR A 141 -73.90 20.54 -75.17
N GLU A 142 -74.17 20.03 -76.37
CA GLU A 142 -73.29 20.00 -77.55
C GLU A 142 -72.70 21.38 -77.90
N GLY A 143 -71.35 21.49 -77.91
CA GLY A 143 -70.65 22.67 -78.41
C GLY A 143 -69.28 23.01 -77.80
N SER A 144 -68.69 22.17 -76.94
CA SER A 144 -67.44 22.50 -76.21
C SER A 144 -66.33 21.44 -76.32
N ASP A 145 -66.26 20.66 -77.40
CA ASP A 145 -65.34 19.51 -77.47
C ASP A 145 -63.86 19.91 -77.70
N ALA A 146 -63.58 20.97 -78.46
CA ALA A 146 -62.19 21.29 -78.81
C ALA A 146 -61.40 21.98 -77.68
N SER A 147 -62.04 22.87 -76.92
CA SER A 147 -61.37 23.65 -75.87
C SER A 147 -61.08 22.81 -74.62
N GLU A 148 -61.92 21.81 -74.32
CA GLU A 148 -61.74 20.94 -73.16
C GLU A 148 -60.66 19.89 -73.42
N ILE A 149 -60.59 19.36 -74.65
CA ILE A 149 -59.51 18.46 -75.09
C ILE A 149 -58.14 19.18 -75.01
N ALA A 150 -58.05 20.43 -75.45
CA ALA A 150 -56.80 21.19 -75.38
C ALA A 150 -56.36 21.45 -73.92
N ALA A 151 -57.30 21.72 -73.00
CA ALA A 151 -57.01 21.91 -71.58
C ALA A 151 -56.56 20.61 -70.89
N LEU A 152 -57.13 19.46 -71.28
CA LEU A 152 -56.72 18.15 -70.77
C LEU A 152 -55.32 17.74 -71.27
N GLN A 153 -54.97 18.09 -72.51
CA GLN A 153 -53.62 17.86 -73.04
C GLN A 153 -52.57 18.69 -72.29
N ASP A 154 -52.81 19.99 -72.07
CA ASP A 154 -51.89 20.86 -71.30
C ASP A 154 -51.73 20.39 -69.85
N LEU A 155 -52.79 19.86 -69.23
CA LEU A 155 -52.70 19.28 -67.89
C LEU A 155 -51.90 17.96 -67.88
N LEU A 156 -52.12 17.10 -68.87
CA LEU A 156 -51.38 15.84 -69.00
C LEU A 156 -49.88 16.10 -69.17
N ASP A 157 -49.52 17.07 -69.99
CA ASP A 157 -48.12 17.48 -70.19
C ASP A 157 -47.52 18.04 -68.89
N LYS A 158 -48.26 18.88 -68.15
CA LYS A 158 -47.85 19.37 -66.82
C LYS A 158 -47.65 18.25 -65.81
N GLU A 159 -48.52 17.26 -65.77
CA GLU A 159 -48.40 16.11 -64.87
C GLU A 159 -47.27 15.16 -65.28
N GLN A 160 -47.03 14.97 -66.57
CA GLN A 160 -45.86 14.23 -67.05
C GLN A 160 -44.57 14.94 -66.62
N GLN A 161 -44.49 16.25 -66.78
CA GLN A 161 -43.35 17.04 -66.34
C GLN A 161 -43.17 17.00 -64.81
N ASN A 162 -44.26 17.07 -64.05
CA ASN A 162 -44.24 16.94 -62.60
C ASN A 162 -43.75 15.55 -62.15
N ASN A 163 -44.22 14.47 -62.77
CA ASN A 163 -43.76 13.10 -62.49
C ASN A 163 -42.28 12.90 -62.83
N GLN A 164 -41.80 13.50 -63.93
CA GLN A 164 -40.37 13.50 -64.24
C GLN A 164 -39.55 14.23 -63.15
N SER A 165 -40.02 15.38 -62.68
CA SER A 165 -39.39 16.11 -61.57
C SER A 165 -39.39 15.29 -60.27
N LEU A 166 -40.52 14.67 -59.91
CA LEU A 166 -40.67 13.82 -58.73
C LEU A 166 -39.76 12.59 -58.78
N THR A 167 -39.62 11.99 -59.96
CA THR A 167 -38.70 10.86 -60.17
C THR A 167 -37.26 11.29 -59.93
N GLY A 168 -36.87 12.46 -60.47
CA GLY A 168 -35.54 13.04 -60.24
C GLY A 168 -35.26 13.35 -58.76
N ASP A 169 -36.23 13.93 -58.05
CA ASP A 169 -36.13 14.20 -56.61
C ASP A 169 -35.98 12.89 -55.80
N HIS A 170 -36.74 11.85 -56.14
CA HIS A 170 -36.67 10.55 -55.49
C HIS A 170 -35.32 9.85 -55.71
N GLU A 171 -34.78 9.90 -56.93
CA GLU A 171 -33.44 9.38 -57.25
C GLU A 171 -32.35 10.16 -56.50
N ASN A 172 -32.50 11.47 -56.34
CA ASN A 172 -31.57 12.30 -55.58
C ASN A 172 -31.62 11.94 -54.08
N LEU A 173 -32.82 11.85 -53.49
CA LEU A 173 -33.00 11.46 -52.09
C LEU A 173 -32.47 10.05 -51.82
N THR A 174 -32.66 9.12 -52.76
CA THR A 174 -32.11 7.76 -52.67
C THR A 174 -30.58 7.77 -52.69
N ARG A 175 -29.97 8.63 -53.51
CA ARG A 175 -28.50 8.80 -53.52
C ARG A 175 -28.00 9.38 -52.20
N GLU A 176 -28.69 10.38 -51.65
CA GLU A 176 -28.36 10.98 -50.36
C GLU A 176 -28.48 10.00 -49.21
N TYR A 177 -29.56 9.22 -49.15
CA TYR A 177 -29.72 8.18 -48.14
C TYR A 177 -28.58 7.15 -48.19
N LYS A 178 -28.23 6.67 -49.39
CA LYS A 178 -27.09 5.76 -49.59
C LYS A 178 -25.73 6.39 -49.25
N ARG A 179 -25.61 7.72 -49.33
CA ARG A 179 -24.40 8.45 -48.91
C ARG A 179 -24.32 8.51 -47.39
N LEU A 180 -25.41 8.91 -46.75
CA LEU A 180 -25.52 9.02 -45.30
C LEU A 180 -25.33 7.67 -44.60
N ASP A 181 -25.90 6.60 -45.15
CA ASP A 181 -25.74 5.23 -44.63
C ASP A 181 -24.27 4.77 -44.67
N ARG A 182 -23.56 5.08 -45.76
CA ARG A 182 -22.11 4.83 -45.88
C ARG A 182 -21.28 5.66 -44.90
N GLU A 183 -21.64 6.93 -44.69
CA GLU A 183 -20.98 7.79 -43.72
C GLU A 183 -21.23 7.33 -42.28
N HIS A 184 -22.46 6.90 -41.97
CA HIS A 184 -22.82 6.35 -40.67
C HIS A 184 -22.06 5.04 -40.38
N GLY A 185 -21.97 4.14 -41.37
CA GLY A 185 -21.17 2.91 -41.26
C GLY A 185 -19.70 3.22 -40.94
N LYS A 186 -19.07 4.15 -41.66
CA LYS A 186 -17.69 4.58 -41.39
C LYS A 186 -17.52 5.13 -39.98
N LYS A 187 -18.45 5.98 -39.51
CA LYS A 187 -18.39 6.52 -38.14
C LYS A 187 -18.56 5.44 -37.08
N MET A 188 -19.38 4.42 -37.33
CA MET A 188 -19.52 3.29 -36.42
C MET A 188 -18.23 2.46 -36.35
N ASP A 189 -17.57 2.24 -37.48
CA ASP A 189 -16.27 1.56 -37.52
C ASP A 189 -15.20 2.36 -36.76
N GLU A 190 -15.16 3.69 -36.92
CA GLU A 190 -14.25 4.59 -36.17
C GLU A 190 -14.52 4.56 -34.65
N ILE A 191 -15.79 4.55 -34.23
CA ILE A 191 -16.15 4.42 -32.81
C ILE A 191 -15.73 3.05 -32.25
N HIS A 192 -15.91 1.99 -33.03
CA HIS A 192 -15.49 0.65 -32.61
C HIS A 192 -13.96 0.58 -32.43
N GLU A 193 -13.21 1.07 -33.41
CA GLU A 193 -11.74 1.10 -33.35
C GLU A 193 -11.22 1.94 -32.18
N THR A 194 -11.82 3.10 -31.92
CA THR A 194 -11.42 3.95 -30.78
C THR A 194 -11.75 3.30 -29.43
N ASN A 195 -12.87 2.58 -29.32
CA ASN A 195 -13.21 1.82 -28.12
C ASN A 195 -12.26 0.66 -27.87
N GLU A 196 -11.85 -0.07 -28.91
CA GLU A 196 -10.83 -1.13 -28.79
C GLU A 196 -9.50 -0.56 -28.31
N ARG A 197 -9.03 0.55 -28.91
CA ARG A 197 -7.79 1.23 -28.47
C ARG A 197 -7.88 1.71 -27.02
N LEU A 198 -9.04 2.22 -26.59
CA LEU A 198 -9.26 2.64 -25.21
C LEU A 198 -9.21 1.43 -24.26
N HIS A 199 -9.80 0.30 -24.65
CA HIS A 199 -9.77 -0.93 -23.87
C HIS A 199 -8.34 -1.44 -23.68
N ASP A 200 -7.56 -1.49 -24.77
CA ASP A 200 -6.15 -1.89 -24.72
C ASP A 200 -5.32 -0.96 -23.83
N ALA A 201 -5.51 0.36 -23.93
CA ALA A 201 -4.83 1.34 -23.09
C ALA A 201 -5.19 1.20 -21.60
N LEU A 202 -6.45 0.88 -21.28
CA LEU A 202 -6.87 0.60 -19.91
C LEU A 202 -6.23 -0.68 -19.36
N LEU A 203 -6.12 -1.71 -20.18
CA LEU A 203 -5.50 -2.98 -19.82
C LEU A 203 -3.99 -2.81 -19.59
N GLU A 204 -3.30 -2.06 -20.45
CA GLU A 204 -1.90 -1.70 -20.26
C GLU A 204 -1.70 -0.86 -18.98
N ARG A 205 -2.55 0.15 -18.75
CA ARG A 205 -2.52 0.95 -17.51
C ARG A 205 -2.68 0.08 -16.26
N ASP A 206 -3.60 -0.89 -16.30
CA ASP A 206 -3.83 -1.78 -15.16
C ASP A 206 -2.66 -2.76 -14.94
N GLN A 207 -2.02 -3.24 -16.01
CA GLN A 207 -0.77 -4.00 -15.92
C GLN A 207 0.37 -3.16 -15.34
N LEU A 208 0.54 -1.93 -15.80
CA LEU A 208 1.55 -1.00 -15.27
C LEU A 208 1.27 -0.67 -13.80
N ARG A 209 -0.01 -0.44 -13.43
CA ARG A 209 -0.41 -0.26 -12.04
C ARG A 209 -0.06 -1.50 -11.22
N GLN A 210 -0.33 -2.70 -11.72
CA GLN A 210 0.02 -3.94 -11.04
C GLN A 210 1.54 -4.07 -10.86
N LEU A 211 2.35 -3.73 -11.87
CA LEU A 211 3.80 -3.71 -11.79
C LEU A 211 4.33 -2.66 -10.80
N LEU A 212 3.75 -1.45 -10.79
CA LEU A 212 4.10 -0.37 -9.86
C LEU A 212 3.67 -0.67 -8.42
N GLU A 213 2.55 -1.35 -8.25
CA GLU A 213 2.14 -1.91 -6.96
C GLU A 213 3.03 -3.09 -6.54
N GLY A 214 3.96 -3.51 -7.41
CA GLY A 214 5.01 -4.50 -7.21
C GLY A 214 4.53 -5.93 -7.44
N GLY A 215 3.38 -6.09 -8.08
CA GLY A 215 2.79 -7.36 -8.50
C GLY A 215 2.59 -8.35 -7.37
N THR A 216 2.57 -9.64 -7.71
CA THR A 216 2.59 -10.76 -6.76
C THR A 216 3.85 -10.80 -5.89
N PHE A 217 4.93 -10.12 -6.30
CA PHE A 217 6.19 -10.06 -5.55
C PHE A 217 6.13 -9.13 -4.34
N ALA A 218 5.37 -8.03 -4.41
CA ALA A 218 5.26 -6.99 -3.38
C ALA A 218 3.95 -7.01 -2.58
N ASN A 219 2.94 -7.73 -3.06
CA ASN A 219 1.83 -8.18 -2.22
C ASN A 219 2.26 -9.42 -1.41
N SER A 220 3.52 -9.44 -0.95
CA SER A 220 3.98 -10.39 0.06
C SER A 220 3.05 -10.29 1.25
N ALA A 221 2.71 -11.44 1.84
CA ALA A 221 1.65 -11.59 2.83
C ALA A 221 1.66 -10.42 3.83
N LYS A 222 0.62 -9.58 3.75
CA LYS A 222 0.42 -8.43 4.62
C LYS A 222 0.61 -8.89 6.06
N THR A 223 1.71 -8.48 6.68
CA THR A 223 1.98 -8.87 8.07
C THR A 223 1.04 -8.07 8.96
N ALA A 224 0.15 -8.76 9.66
CA ALA A 224 -0.80 -8.13 10.56
C ALA A 224 -0.09 -7.51 11.77
N ASP A 225 -0.63 -6.41 12.30
CA ASP A 225 -0.11 -5.75 13.50
C ASP A 225 -0.04 -6.69 14.71
N SER A 226 -0.99 -7.62 14.80
CA SER A 226 -1.02 -8.66 15.83
C SER A 226 0.20 -9.58 15.76
N THR A 227 0.69 -9.90 14.55
CA THR A 227 1.87 -10.72 14.34
C THR A 227 3.12 -9.97 14.78
N ILE A 228 3.29 -8.72 14.33
CA ILE A 228 4.42 -7.86 14.72
C ILE A 228 4.43 -7.66 16.25
N LEU A 229 3.26 -7.38 16.84
CA LEU A 229 3.13 -7.24 18.29
C LEU A 229 3.40 -8.56 19.03
N GLY A 230 3.01 -9.69 18.46
CA GLY A 230 3.30 -11.02 18.97
C GLY A 230 4.81 -11.28 19.03
N THR A 231 5.52 -11.05 17.93
CA THR A 231 6.99 -11.20 17.86
C THR A 231 7.69 -10.20 18.78
N TRP A 232 7.22 -8.95 18.89
CA TRP A 232 7.73 -7.99 19.86
C TRP A 232 7.60 -8.48 21.31
N LYS A 233 6.43 -9.02 21.69
CA LYS A 233 6.20 -9.59 23.03
C LYS A 233 7.08 -10.80 23.31
N GLN A 234 7.26 -11.67 22.32
CA GLN A 234 8.15 -12.83 22.43
C GLN A 234 9.61 -12.40 22.62
N LEU A 235 10.07 -11.41 21.84
CA LEU A 235 11.40 -10.81 21.98
C LEU A 235 11.58 -10.20 23.37
N ALA A 236 10.61 -9.43 23.85
CA ALA A 236 10.62 -8.84 25.19
C ALA A 236 10.69 -9.91 26.31
N TYR A 237 10.01 -11.03 26.12
CA TYR A 237 10.06 -12.17 27.05
C TYR A 237 11.45 -12.82 27.08
N LYS A 238 12.03 -13.13 25.92
CA LYS A 238 13.40 -13.69 25.82
C LYS A 238 14.43 -12.79 26.49
N ILE A 239 14.37 -11.48 26.21
CA ILE A 239 15.24 -10.48 26.83
C ILE A 239 15.11 -10.47 28.35
N ARG A 240 13.88 -10.52 28.88
CA ARG A 240 13.64 -10.55 30.33
C ARG A 240 14.22 -11.82 30.97
N ASN A 241 14.06 -12.97 30.33
CA ASN A 241 14.62 -14.23 30.84
C ASN A 241 16.14 -14.19 30.90
N LEU A 242 16.79 -13.71 29.84
CA LEU A 242 18.25 -13.58 29.83
C LEU A 242 18.73 -12.54 30.84
N ALA A 243 18.02 -11.40 30.96
CA ALA A 243 18.34 -10.38 31.97
C ALA A 243 18.30 -10.95 33.40
N HIS A 244 17.39 -11.89 33.69
CA HIS A 244 17.34 -12.60 34.97
C HIS A 244 18.57 -13.48 35.22
N ILE A 245 19.09 -14.13 34.17
CA ILE A 245 20.33 -14.92 34.24
C ILE A 245 21.57 -14.01 34.44
N LEU A 246 21.49 -12.77 33.96
CA LEU A 246 22.56 -11.76 34.05
C LEU A 246 22.45 -10.85 35.28
N ALA A 247 21.43 -10.99 36.12
CA ALA A 247 21.13 -10.08 37.24
C ALA A 247 22.05 -10.29 38.46
N HIS A 248 23.35 -10.46 38.23
CA HIS A 248 24.36 -10.65 39.28
C HIS A 248 25.28 -9.46 39.36
N THR A 249 25.49 -8.98 40.58
CA THR A 249 26.40 -7.86 40.85
C THR A 249 27.82 -8.27 40.46
N PRO A 250 28.48 -7.55 39.53
CA PRO A 250 29.84 -7.86 39.14
C PRO A 250 30.80 -7.54 40.29
N ASP A 251 31.72 -8.46 40.60
CA ASP A 251 32.74 -8.25 41.65
C ASP A 251 33.67 -7.08 41.32
N THR A 252 33.92 -6.87 40.03
CA THR A 252 34.76 -5.80 39.49
C THR A 252 34.01 -5.05 38.40
N LEU A 253 33.96 -3.73 38.48
CA LEU A 253 33.27 -2.89 37.50
C LEU A 253 34.11 -2.62 36.24
N ASP A 254 34.99 -3.55 35.87
CA ASP A 254 35.83 -3.45 34.68
C ASP A 254 35.04 -3.84 33.43
N LEU A 255 34.20 -2.91 32.99
CA LEU A 255 33.39 -3.05 31.79
C LEU A 255 34.10 -2.42 30.59
N GLY A 256 34.03 -3.06 29.42
CA GLY A 256 34.52 -2.47 28.17
C GLY A 256 33.78 -1.18 27.79
N ASP A 257 34.39 -0.33 26.97
CA ASP A 257 33.85 1.00 26.63
C ASP A 257 32.47 0.93 25.95
N VAL A 258 32.25 -0.04 25.08
CA VAL A 258 30.95 -0.29 24.44
C VAL A 258 29.88 -0.60 25.49
N ALA A 259 30.19 -1.44 26.47
CA ALA A 259 29.25 -1.79 27.53
C ALA A 259 28.95 -0.58 28.44
N LYS A 260 29.98 0.18 28.81
CA LYS A 260 29.84 1.45 29.55
C LYS A 260 28.98 2.45 28.78
N GLN A 261 29.18 2.59 27.46
CA GLN A 261 28.42 3.50 26.61
C GLN A 261 26.93 3.14 26.58
N ARG A 262 26.59 1.85 26.41
CA ARG A 262 25.18 1.40 26.43
C ARG A 262 24.53 1.58 27.80
N LEU A 263 25.25 1.31 28.89
CA LEU A 263 24.72 1.55 30.24
C LEU A 263 24.53 3.05 30.52
N ARG A 264 25.46 3.90 30.08
CA ARG A 264 25.34 5.37 30.17
C ARG A 264 24.18 5.90 29.34
N PHE A 265 23.89 5.29 28.19
CA PHE A 265 22.73 5.64 27.38
C PHE A 265 21.42 5.47 28.14
N LEU A 266 21.31 4.41 28.97
CA LEU A 266 20.14 4.17 29.82
C LEU A 266 20.10 5.10 31.03
N SER A 267 21.22 5.22 31.75
CA SER A 267 21.35 6.07 32.93
C SER A 267 22.79 6.52 33.12
N ASN A 268 23.00 7.82 33.33
CA ASN A 268 24.31 8.36 33.72
C ASN A 268 24.78 7.82 35.08
N ASP A 269 23.84 7.36 35.92
CA ASP A 269 24.10 6.84 37.28
C ASP A 269 24.11 5.29 37.32
N TYR A 270 24.34 4.63 36.20
CA TYR A 270 24.30 3.17 36.10
C TYR A 270 25.23 2.46 37.11
N VAL A 271 26.34 3.10 37.51
CA VAL A 271 27.30 2.53 38.48
C VAL A 271 26.65 2.33 39.85
N ASN A 272 25.82 3.28 40.30
CA ASN A 272 25.11 3.13 41.56
C ASN A 272 23.92 2.17 41.42
N LEU A 273 23.25 2.16 40.27
CA LEU A 273 22.17 1.21 39.98
C LEU A 273 22.65 -0.24 39.96
N LEU A 274 23.87 -0.50 39.48
CA LEU A 274 24.48 -1.84 39.49
C LEU A 274 24.75 -2.39 40.89
N LYS A 275 24.88 -1.51 41.90
CA LYS A 275 25.05 -1.92 43.30
C LYS A 275 23.72 -2.31 43.96
N GLY A 276 22.60 -1.86 43.41
CA GLY A 276 21.27 -2.19 43.91
C GLY A 276 20.77 -3.49 43.30
N GLU A 277 20.51 -4.50 44.15
CA GLU A 277 19.97 -5.80 43.70
C GLU A 277 18.63 -5.65 42.96
N ASP A 278 17.81 -4.66 43.34
CA ASP A 278 16.50 -4.45 42.72
C ASP A 278 16.60 -3.90 41.29
N TYR A 279 17.67 -3.16 40.97
CA TYR A 279 17.78 -2.43 39.70
C TYR A 279 18.60 -3.16 38.64
N ILE A 280 19.49 -4.07 39.04
CA ILE A 280 20.40 -4.74 38.11
C ILE A 280 19.67 -5.52 37.03
N HIS A 281 18.59 -6.22 37.39
CA HIS A 281 17.74 -6.94 36.44
C HIS A 281 17.14 -6.00 35.38
N ALA A 282 16.54 -4.90 35.83
CA ALA A 282 15.94 -3.89 34.96
C ALA A 282 16.99 -3.23 34.05
N LEU A 283 18.20 -2.99 34.57
CA LEU A 283 19.30 -2.40 33.84
C LEU A 283 19.86 -3.36 32.78
N MET A 284 19.98 -4.66 33.08
CA MET A 284 20.38 -5.68 32.10
C MET A 284 19.33 -5.86 31.00
N GLN A 285 18.04 -5.76 31.34
CA GLN A 285 16.97 -5.75 30.34
C GLN A 285 17.14 -4.57 29.37
N GLY A 286 17.36 -3.35 29.90
CA GLY A 286 17.62 -2.17 29.09
C GLY A 286 18.90 -2.31 28.25
N TYR A 287 19.96 -2.92 28.80
CA TYR A 287 21.22 -3.15 28.09
C TYR A 287 21.01 -4.01 26.83
N LEU A 288 20.27 -5.12 26.97
CA LEU A 288 19.98 -6.02 25.85
C LEU A 288 19.13 -5.35 24.78
N TRP A 289 18.15 -4.52 25.16
CA TRP A 289 17.42 -3.71 24.19
C TRP A 289 18.31 -2.68 23.49
N ALA A 290 19.22 -2.01 24.21
CA ALA A 290 20.16 -1.06 23.63
C ALA A 290 21.16 -1.74 22.67
N LEU A 291 21.52 -3.00 22.94
CA LEU A 291 22.28 -3.83 22.02
C LEU A 291 21.51 -4.04 20.70
N LEU A 292 20.23 -4.40 20.77
CA LEU A 292 19.41 -4.62 19.57
C LEU A 292 19.17 -3.33 18.78
N GLU A 293 19.01 -2.20 19.47
CA GLU A 293 18.97 -0.88 18.84
C GLU A 293 20.22 -0.65 17.98
N ASP A 294 21.39 -0.80 18.59
CA ASP A 294 22.70 -0.53 17.98
C ASP A 294 23.09 -1.54 16.89
N ARG A 295 22.61 -2.78 16.95
CA ARG A 295 23.04 -3.85 16.04
C ARG A 295 22.02 -4.26 14.99
N VAL A 296 20.73 -4.07 15.26
CA VAL A 296 19.64 -4.56 14.39
C VAL A 296 18.80 -3.40 13.90
N PHE A 297 18.19 -2.63 14.81
CA PHE A 297 17.15 -1.67 14.43
C PHE A 297 17.70 -0.39 13.83
N GLN A 298 18.72 0.21 14.45
CA GLN A 298 19.39 1.44 14.04
C GLN A 298 20.92 1.25 14.03
N PRO A 299 21.44 0.37 13.15
CA PRO A 299 22.88 0.14 13.08
C PRO A 299 23.62 1.41 12.68
N ASN A 300 24.72 1.71 13.40
CA ASN A 300 25.63 2.77 13.01
C ASN A 300 26.18 2.46 11.61
N PRO A 301 26.21 3.43 10.66
CA PRO A 301 26.80 3.25 9.34
C PRO A 301 28.25 2.69 9.36
N THR A 302 29.01 2.94 10.43
CA THR A 302 30.38 2.41 10.59
C THR A 302 30.43 0.95 10.98
N ASP A 303 29.34 0.44 11.53
CA ASP A 303 29.24 -0.91 12.07
C ASP A 303 28.65 -1.82 10.99
N GLN A 304 29.14 -3.06 10.94
CA GLN A 304 28.61 -4.03 10.00
C GLN A 304 27.22 -4.49 10.49
N PRO A 305 26.14 -4.26 9.70
CA PRO A 305 24.79 -4.64 10.11
C PRO A 305 24.63 -6.17 10.05
N ILE A 306 23.80 -6.69 10.96
CA ILE A 306 23.61 -8.15 11.11
C ILE A 306 22.90 -8.78 9.91
N TRP A 307 22.02 -8.04 9.23
CA TRP A 307 21.32 -8.51 8.04
C TRP A 307 21.32 -7.44 6.96
N GLY A 308 21.13 -7.84 5.70
CA GLY A 308 20.95 -6.95 4.55
C GLY A 308 22.17 -6.11 4.15
N GLY A 309 23.32 -6.26 4.82
CA GLY A 309 24.57 -5.54 4.50
C GLY A 309 24.46 -4.03 4.66
N SER A 310 25.49 -3.29 4.26
CA SER A 310 25.48 -1.82 4.33
C SER A 310 24.33 -1.18 3.56
N GLN A 311 23.78 -1.90 2.57
CA GLN A 311 22.66 -1.46 1.76
C GLN A 311 21.37 -1.31 2.57
N ILE A 312 21.04 -2.24 3.47
CA ILE A 312 19.83 -2.09 4.30
C ILE A 312 19.97 -0.93 5.29
N THR A 313 21.19 -0.69 5.81
CA THR A 313 21.46 0.47 6.67
C THR A 313 21.23 1.77 5.91
N CYS A 314 21.76 1.88 4.68
CA CYS A 314 21.49 3.03 3.82
C CYS A 314 19.99 3.20 3.53
N LEU A 315 19.27 2.10 3.29
CA LEU A 315 17.83 2.12 3.06
C LEU A 315 17.05 2.63 4.28
N LYS A 316 17.41 2.15 5.49
CA LYS A 316 16.82 2.61 6.75
C LYS A 316 17.08 4.09 7.00
N LEU A 317 18.30 4.55 6.78
CA LEU A 317 18.67 5.96 6.94
C LEU A 317 17.93 6.86 5.94
N ALA A 318 17.86 6.46 4.67
CA ALA A 318 17.11 7.19 3.65
C ALA A 318 15.61 7.23 4.00
N ARG A 319 15.06 6.13 4.50
CA ARG A 319 13.68 6.03 4.97
C ARG A 319 13.44 6.99 6.14
N ASP A 320 14.30 6.97 7.14
CA ASP A 320 14.15 7.80 8.33
C ASP A 320 14.36 9.29 8.01
N ASP A 321 15.26 9.64 7.09
CA ASP A 321 15.47 11.01 6.60
C ASP A 321 14.23 11.54 5.87
N ILE A 322 13.68 10.80 4.91
CA ILE A 322 12.42 11.15 4.24
C ILE A 322 11.30 11.33 5.26
N TYR A 323 11.20 10.42 6.24
CA TYR A 323 10.16 10.54 7.24
C TYR A 323 10.34 11.73 8.18
N CYS A 324 11.57 12.07 8.55
CA CYS A 324 11.87 13.24 9.38
C CYS A 324 11.60 14.55 8.64
N GLN A 325 11.99 14.65 7.36
CA GLN A 325 11.77 15.83 6.53
C GLN A 325 10.29 16.19 6.42
N CYS A 326 9.43 15.19 6.30
CA CYS A 326 8.00 15.41 6.12
C CYS A 326 7.21 15.55 7.44
N HIS A 327 7.85 15.34 8.61
CA HIS A 327 7.26 15.63 9.93
C HIS A 327 7.62 17.02 10.48
N MET A 328 8.27 17.87 9.66
CA MET A 328 8.74 19.23 9.99
C MET A 328 7.62 20.27 10.19
N GLY A 329 6.55 19.90 10.90
CA GLY A 329 5.74 20.86 11.66
C GLY A 329 6.36 21.19 13.02
N ASP A 330 7.22 20.31 13.54
CA ASP A 330 7.96 20.52 14.79
C ASP A 330 9.46 20.38 14.55
N VAL A 331 10.23 21.34 15.06
CA VAL A 331 11.67 21.53 14.82
C VAL A 331 12.49 20.32 15.28
N CYS A 332 12.84 19.43 14.35
CA CYS A 332 13.81 18.36 14.59
C CYS A 332 15.24 18.86 14.33
N LEU A 333 15.94 19.20 15.42
CA LEU A 333 17.39 19.42 15.43
C LEU A 333 18.13 18.06 15.38
N VAL A 334 18.29 17.48 14.19
CA VAL A 334 19.21 16.34 14.00
C VAL A 334 20.45 16.81 13.26
N HIS A 335 21.61 16.42 13.80
CA HIS A 335 22.94 16.87 13.42
C HIS A 335 23.32 16.50 11.98
N GLY A 336 23.75 17.51 11.22
CA GLY A 336 24.84 17.43 10.24
C GLY A 336 24.65 16.55 9.00
N VAL A 337 24.31 17.18 7.87
CA VAL A 337 25.11 17.27 6.61
C VAL A 337 24.18 17.61 5.44
N HIS A 338 24.37 18.84 4.92
CA HIS A 338 24.09 19.47 3.61
C HIS A 338 23.02 18.99 2.61
N VAL A 339 22.46 17.78 2.66
CA VAL A 339 21.37 17.34 1.73
C VAL A 339 20.00 17.88 2.18
N LEU A 340 19.84 18.08 3.48
CA LEU A 340 18.61 18.60 4.11
C LEU A 340 18.26 20.04 3.72
N THR A 341 19.24 20.88 3.36
CA THR A 341 18.99 22.30 3.05
C THR A 341 18.30 22.50 1.71
N PHE A 342 18.47 21.58 0.76
CA PHE A 342 17.83 21.69 -0.57
C PHE A 342 16.36 21.26 -0.54
N LEU A 343 16.03 20.20 0.22
CA LEU A 343 14.65 19.69 0.33
C LEU A 343 13.80 20.48 1.32
N ALA A 344 14.39 20.98 2.43
CA ALA A 344 13.67 21.88 3.35
C ALA A 344 13.26 23.20 2.69
N ARG A 345 14.00 23.65 1.68
CA ARG A 345 13.67 24.85 0.90
C ARG A 345 12.46 24.64 -0.03
N LEU A 346 12.26 23.42 -0.54
CA LEU A 346 11.07 23.04 -1.32
C LEU A 346 9.82 22.91 -0.44
N ALA A 347 9.97 22.46 0.81
CA ALA A 347 8.86 22.34 1.77
C ALA A 347 8.43 23.70 2.36
N SER A 348 9.34 24.68 2.44
CA SER A 348 9.08 26.01 3.01
C SER A 348 8.14 26.89 2.17
N GLU A 349 7.98 26.62 0.88
CA GLU A 349 7.18 27.47 -0.02
C GLU A 349 5.77 26.93 -0.29
N THR A 350 5.45 25.70 0.14
CA THR A 350 4.17 25.04 -0.15
C THR A 350 3.34 24.88 1.11
N GLY A 351 2.50 25.87 1.39
CA GLY A 351 1.53 25.79 2.49
C GLY A 351 0.72 24.49 2.42
N LYS A 352 0.79 23.67 3.49
CA LYS A 352 -0.03 22.47 3.78
C LYS A 352 -0.58 21.77 2.53
N ASN A 353 0.29 21.39 1.59
CA ASN A 353 -0.17 20.72 0.38
C ASN A 353 -0.65 19.30 0.76
N PRO A 354 -1.96 18.95 0.67
CA PRO A 354 -2.46 17.61 0.98
C PRO A 354 -1.71 16.47 0.26
N ASP A 355 -0.96 16.77 -0.80
CA ASP A 355 -0.11 15.82 -1.52
C ASP A 355 1.01 15.21 -0.66
N TYR A 356 1.41 15.82 0.47
CA TYR A 356 2.50 15.27 1.29
C TYR A 356 2.19 13.86 1.84
N LEU A 357 0.92 13.59 2.17
CA LEU A 357 0.49 12.26 2.62
C LEU A 357 0.56 11.22 1.50
N ALA A 358 0.31 11.63 0.26
CA ALA A 358 0.46 10.77 -0.90
C ALA A 358 1.94 10.45 -1.15
N THR A 359 2.83 11.43 -1.00
CA THR A 359 4.30 11.21 -1.06
C THR A 359 4.77 10.22 0.00
N PHE A 360 4.29 10.32 1.24
CA PHE A 360 4.59 9.35 2.30
C PHE A 360 4.14 7.94 1.94
N ALA A 361 2.89 7.80 1.50
CA ALA A 361 2.33 6.52 1.09
C ALA A 361 3.13 5.90 -0.06
N HIS A 362 3.58 6.72 -1.00
CA HIS A 362 4.40 6.27 -2.11
C HIS A 362 5.80 5.83 -1.63
N ALA A 363 6.50 6.67 -0.87
CA ALA A 363 7.83 6.35 -0.34
C ALA A 363 7.81 5.08 0.52
N ALA A 364 6.84 4.96 1.44
CA ALA A 364 6.67 3.78 2.28
C ALA A 364 6.42 2.50 1.47
N ARG A 365 5.62 2.61 0.40
CA ARG A 365 5.41 1.50 -0.54
C ARG A 365 6.72 1.09 -1.22
N CYS A 366 7.48 2.04 -1.75
CA CYS A 366 8.79 1.77 -2.35
C CYS A 366 9.75 1.10 -1.35
N PHE A 367 9.86 1.64 -0.13
CA PHE A 367 10.69 1.03 0.91
C PHE A 367 10.26 -0.39 1.26
N SER A 368 8.95 -0.64 1.36
CA SER A 368 8.43 -1.99 1.65
C SER A 368 8.75 -2.99 0.54
N GLN A 369 8.65 -2.56 -0.72
CA GLN A 369 8.94 -3.36 -1.91
C GLN A 369 10.42 -3.71 -1.99
N VAL A 370 11.27 -2.69 -1.88
CA VAL A 370 12.72 -2.84 -1.88
C VAL A 370 13.14 -3.75 -0.72
N SER A 371 12.64 -3.51 0.49
CA SER A 371 12.92 -4.36 1.66
C SER A 371 12.50 -5.81 1.45
N THR A 372 11.37 -6.04 0.78
CA THR A 372 10.93 -7.40 0.41
C THR A 372 11.93 -8.06 -0.54
N MET A 373 12.46 -7.33 -1.52
CA MET A 373 13.50 -7.85 -2.41
C MET A 373 14.80 -8.16 -1.64
N TYR A 374 15.25 -7.24 -0.77
CA TYR A 374 16.42 -7.45 0.08
C TYR A 374 16.24 -8.66 1.00
N SER A 375 15.05 -8.86 1.57
CA SER A 375 14.77 -10.00 2.46
C SER A 375 14.87 -11.36 1.76
N LYS A 376 14.67 -11.41 0.43
CA LYS A 376 14.81 -12.62 -0.39
C LYS A 376 16.23 -12.83 -0.91
N LEU A 377 16.96 -11.74 -1.15
CA LEU A 377 18.31 -11.80 -1.70
C LEU A 377 19.38 -11.99 -0.62
N TRP A 378 19.11 -11.51 0.61
CA TRP A 378 19.99 -11.69 1.76
C TRP A 378 19.37 -12.66 2.77
N ASP A 379 19.93 -13.87 2.81
CA ASP A 379 19.76 -14.75 3.96
C ASP A 379 20.40 -14.15 5.21
N ASP A 380 19.99 -14.66 6.37
CA ASP A 380 20.65 -14.34 7.64
C ASP A 380 22.11 -14.78 7.56
N ASP A 381 23.05 -13.83 7.64
CA ASP A 381 24.46 -14.19 7.73
C ASP A 381 24.75 -14.71 9.14
N HIS A 382 24.53 -16.01 9.30
CA HIS A 382 24.75 -16.71 10.54
C HIS A 382 26.16 -16.48 11.10
N ARG A 383 27.18 -16.27 10.26
CA ARG A 383 28.54 -16.03 10.74
C ARG A 383 28.67 -14.70 11.45
N PHE A 384 28.04 -13.65 10.93
CA PHE A 384 28.02 -12.34 11.61
C PHE A 384 27.20 -12.40 12.90
N ILE A 385 26.08 -13.12 12.92
CA ILE A 385 25.32 -13.35 14.16
C ILE A 385 26.19 -14.02 15.21
N GLU A 386 26.89 -15.11 14.87
CA GLU A 386 27.79 -15.82 15.80
C GLU A 386 28.94 -14.94 16.30
N GLN A 387 29.51 -14.10 15.44
CA GLN A 387 30.55 -13.15 15.82
C GLN A 387 30.03 -12.10 16.82
N VAL A 388 28.85 -11.51 16.54
CA VAL A 388 28.23 -10.54 17.45
C VAL A 388 27.87 -11.19 18.77
N VAL A 389 27.27 -12.39 18.75
CA VAL A 389 26.94 -13.17 19.95
C VAL A 389 28.18 -13.42 20.79
N SER A 390 29.28 -13.88 20.18
CA SER A 390 30.53 -14.17 20.89
C SER A 390 31.13 -12.92 21.54
N LEU A 391 31.17 -11.80 20.80
CA LEU A 391 31.67 -10.53 21.32
C LEU A 391 30.81 -9.98 22.46
N GLU A 392 29.48 -10.10 22.36
CA GLU A 392 28.57 -9.63 23.41
C GLU A 392 28.56 -10.54 24.62
N ALA A 393 28.65 -11.86 24.46
CA ALA A 393 28.82 -12.81 25.56
C ALA A 393 30.09 -12.49 26.35
N GLN A 394 31.21 -12.20 25.66
CA GLN A 394 32.45 -11.77 26.30
C GLN A 394 32.27 -10.45 27.08
N ARG A 395 31.55 -9.46 26.52
CA ARG A 395 31.26 -8.18 27.21
C ARG A 395 30.38 -8.36 28.45
N LEU A 396 29.50 -9.36 28.43
CA LEU A 396 28.59 -9.68 29.53
C LEU A 396 29.21 -10.59 30.59
N GLN A 397 30.41 -11.13 30.36
CA GLN A 397 31.11 -12.02 31.28
C GLN A 397 31.19 -11.52 32.73
N PRO A 398 31.39 -10.21 33.02
CA PRO A 398 31.40 -9.70 34.40
C PRO A 398 30.10 -9.95 35.18
N PHE A 399 28.97 -10.15 34.48
CA PHE A 399 27.65 -10.39 35.06
C PHE A 399 27.31 -11.88 35.21
N PHE A 400 28.22 -12.79 34.87
CA PHE A 400 27.96 -14.22 34.96
C PHE A 400 28.04 -14.71 36.41
N LEU A 401 27.20 -15.68 36.77
CA LEU A 401 27.26 -16.38 38.06
C LEU A 401 28.60 -17.11 38.25
N ARG A 402 29.51 -16.51 39.02
CA ARG A 402 30.77 -17.15 39.45
C ARG A 402 30.57 -18.41 40.29
N ARG A 403 29.39 -18.59 40.91
CA ARG A 403 29.10 -19.74 41.79
C ARG A 403 28.90 -21.07 41.05
N SER A 404 28.84 -21.07 39.71
CA SER A 404 28.79 -22.32 38.96
C SER A 404 30.21 -22.81 38.68
N ALA A 405 30.57 -24.00 39.18
CA ALA A 405 31.85 -24.67 38.89
C ALA A 405 32.05 -25.03 37.40
N ARG A 406 31.19 -24.52 36.51
CA ARG A 406 31.09 -24.85 35.08
C ARG A 406 30.77 -23.58 34.28
N LEU A 407 31.67 -22.60 34.32
CA LEU A 407 31.54 -21.34 33.58
C LEU A 407 31.22 -21.57 32.09
N ASP A 408 31.87 -22.56 31.46
CA ASP A 408 31.66 -22.93 30.06
C ASP A 408 30.19 -23.25 29.73
N ARG A 409 29.45 -23.85 30.68
CA ARG A 409 28.02 -24.17 30.46
C ARG A 409 27.14 -22.93 30.54
N THR A 410 27.47 -22.01 31.45
CA THR A 410 26.72 -20.76 31.63
C THR A 410 26.97 -19.84 30.45
N GLU A 411 28.22 -19.70 30.02
CA GLU A 411 28.58 -18.93 28.83
C GLU A 411 27.90 -19.48 27.57
N LYS A 412 27.98 -20.79 27.33
CA LYS A 412 27.28 -21.42 26.21
C LYS A 412 25.78 -21.13 26.23
N LYS A 413 25.12 -21.28 27.39
CA LYS A 413 23.69 -20.98 27.53
C LYS A 413 23.39 -19.51 27.21
N ILE A 414 24.20 -18.59 27.71
CA ILE A 414 24.03 -17.15 27.46
C ILE A 414 24.20 -16.84 25.97
N SER A 415 25.19 -17.44 25.31
CA SER A 415 25.39 -17.29 23.86
C SER A 415 24.21 -17.84 23.06
N GLU A 416 23.67 -19.00 23.43
CA GLU A 416 22.46 -19.58 22.79
C GLU A 416 21.24 -18.65 22.95
N GLU A 417 20.98 -18.13 24.15
CA GLU A 417 19.88 -17.20 24.40
C GLU A 417 20.08 -15.85 23.67
N LEU A 418 21.30 -15.33 23.61
CA LEU A 418 21.63 -14.11 22.84
C LEU A 418 21.39 -14.32 21.35
N LYS A 419 21.81 -15.47 20.82
CA LYS A 419 21.57 -15.83 19.42
C LYS A 419 20.08 -15.86 19.10
N ASP A 420 19.28 -16.48 19.96
CA ASP A 420 17.82 -16.55 19.81
C ASP A 420 17.14 -15.18 19.91
N ILE A 421 17.66 -14.29 20.75
CA ILE A 421 17.20 -12.89 20.86
C ILE A 421 17.52 -12.12 19.57
N ILE A 422 18.76 -12.22 19.07
CA ILE A 422 19.20 -11.52 17.87
C ILE A 422 18.43 -11.99 16.64
N HIS A 423 18.22 -13.30 16.47
CA HIS A 423 17.40 -13.84 15.38
C HIS A 423 15.98 -13.30 15.41
N SER A 424 15.31 -13.33 16.59
CA SER A 424 13.96 -12.76 16.71
C SER A 424 13.91 -11.26 16.45
N ALA A 425 14.98 -10.52 16.78
CA ALA A 425 15.07 -9.10 16.47
C ALA A 425 15.23 -8.85 14.97
N VAL A 426 16.06 -9.63 14.27
CA VAL A 426 16.24 -9.56 12.81
C VAL A 426 14.93 -9.89 12.10
N GLU A 427 14.23 -10.95 12.52
CA GLU A 427 12.92 -11.31 11.97
C GLU A 427 11.90 -10.17 12.14
N LEU A 428 11.84 -9.59 13.33
CA LEU A 428 10.97 -8.46 13.64
C LEU A 428 11.29 -7.23 12.79
N ASP A 429 12.57 -6.93 12.62
CA ASP A 429 13.04 -5.82 11.80
C ASP A 429 12.71 -6.03 10.31
N LYS A 430 12.87 -7.26 9.79
CA LYS A 430 12.39 -7.64 8.43
C LYS A 430 10.90 -7.40 8.28
N MET A 431 10.08 -7.85 9.23
CA MET A 431 8.62 -7.62 9.20
C MET A 431 8.27 -6.13 9.18
N MET A 432 8.95 -5.32 9.99
CA MET A 432 8.73 -3.87 10.03
C MET A 432 9.19 -3.18 8.75
N MET A 433 10.34 -3.58 8.18
CA MET A 433 10.88 -3.01 6.94
C MET A 433 10.04 -3.39 5.70
N CYS A 434 9.51 -4.61 5.66
CA CYS A 434 8.63 -5.07 4.57
C CYS A 434 7.19 -4.55 4.69
N SER A 435 6.84 -3.88 5.79
CA SER A 435 5.52 -3.28 5.93
C SER A 435 5.44 -1.94 5.22
N LYS A 436 4.25 -1.64 4.67
CA LYS A 436 3.93 -0.30 4.16
C LYS A 436 3.73 0.70 5.31
N ALA A 437 3.53 0.26 6.55
CA ALA A 437 3.46 1.18 7.70
C ALA A 437 4.86 1.57 8.18
N ARG A 438 4.99 2.77 8.77
CA ARG A 438 6.23 3.19 9.43
C ARG A 438 6.22 2.68 10.87
N PHE A 439 7.20 1.87 11.23
CA PHE A 439 7.45 1.48 12.62
C PHE A 439 8.60 2.30 13.18
N MET A 440 8.48 2.72 14.44
CA MET A 440 9.48 3.51 15.14
C MET A 440 9.72 2.88 16.52
N ILE A 441 10.99 2.74 16.88
CA ILE A 441 11.42 2.29 18.20
C ILE A 441 11.99 3.50 18.92
N GLU A 442 11.29 3.95 19.97
CA GLU A 442 11.64 5.17 20.68
C GLU A 442 11.99 4.93 22.15
N TRP A 443 13.13 5.46 22.56
CA TRP A 443 13.60 5.45 23.95
C TRP A 443 13.18 6.70 24.74
N LYS A 444 12.38 7.58 24.14
CA LYS A 444 11.92 8.82 24.73
C LYS A 444 10.45 9.00 24.36
N THR A 445 9.69 9.68 25.21
CA THR A 445 8.36 10.15 24.78
C THR A 445 8.52 11.30 23.79
N PRO A 446 7.68 11.37 22.73
CA PRO A 446 7.71 12.40 21.70
C PRO A 446 7.67 13.85 22.23
N ALA A 447 7.13 14.05 23.44
CA ALA A 447 6.83 15.38 23.97
C ALA A 447 8.02 16.17 24.59
N LYS A 448 9.24 15.63 24.72
CA LYS A 448 10.35 16.34 25.44
C LYS A 448 11.76 16.08 24.91
N THR A 449 12.44 17.16 24.50
CA THR A 449 13.82 17.17 23.98
C THR A 449 14.92 17.18 25.05
N SER A 450 14.63 17.57 26.30
CA SER A 450 15.65 17.63 27.36
C SER A 450 15.82 16.28 28.09
N ARG A 451 17.02 15.70 27.96
CA ARG A 451 17.43 14.39 28.50
C ARG A 451 17.23 14.17 30.02
N SER A 452 17.02 15.20 30.84
CA SER A 452 17.18 15.08 32.31
C SER A 452 15.90 14.92 33.13
N ASN A 453 14.70 14.97 32.54
CA ASN A 453 13.44 14.94 33.32
C ASN A 453 12.24 14.32 32.58
N ALA A 454 12.43 13.13 32.00
CA ALA A 454 11.28 12.36 31.52
C ALA A 454 10.32 12.10 32.71
N ARG A 455 9.06 12.47 32.53
CA ARG A 455 8.00 12.16 33.50
C ARG A 455 7.29 10.90 33.06
N TYR A 456 6.83 10.11 34.02
CA TYR A 456 6.02 8.95 33.74
C TYR A 456 4.75 9.35 32.99
N ASN A 457 4.51 8.70 31.85
CA ASN A 457 3.30 8.88 31.07
C ASN A 457 2.64 7.52 30.86
N ARG A 458 1.49 7.29 31.51
CA ARG A 458 0.74 6.02 31.46
C ARG A 458 0.30 5.62 30.04
N GLU A 459 0.17 6.56 29.11
CA GLU A 459 -0.20 6.26 27.71
C GLU A 459 0.94 5.57 26.95
N PHE A 460 2.19 5.93 27.23
CA PHE A 460 3.36 5.46 26.51
C PHE A 460 4.25 4.51 27.33
N MET A 461 4.03 4.45 28.64
CA MET A 461 4.94 3.78 29.58
C MET A 461 4.20 2.90 30.59
N GLU A 462 4.85 1.81 30.97
CA GLU A 462 4.49 0.91 32.05
C GLU A 462 5.62 0.91 33.09
N ALA A 463 5.32 1.31 34.33
CA ALA A 463 6.32 1.33 35.38
C ALA A 463 6.52 -0.09 35.94
N VAL A 464 7.75 -0.60 35.86
CA VAL A 464 8.10 -1.94 36.36
C VAL A 464 8.67 -1.92 37.78
N ILE A 465 9.35 -0.85 38.16
CA ILE A 465 9.92 -0.61 39.49
C ILE A 465 9.69 0.87 39.82
N TYR A 466 9.26 1.17 41.03
CA TYR A 466 8.98 2.54 41.46
C TYR A 466 9.10 2.69 42.98
N ASP A 467 9.59 3.85 43.43
CA ASP A 467 9.71 4.14 44.86
C ASP A 467 8.49 4.95 45.31
N GLY A 468 7.45 4.26 45.80
CA GLY A 468 6.25 4.92 46.36
C GLY A 468 5.04 4.93 45.43
N GLU A 469 4.17 5.94 45.53
CA GLU A 469 2.95 5.99 44.73
C GLU A 469 3.21 6.59 43.33
N LEU A 470 2.88 5.83 42.29
CA LEU A 470 2.98 6.28 40.90
C LEU A 470 1.97 7.40 40.60
N GLY A 471 2.47 8.56 40.19
CA GLY A 471 1.65 9.68 39.75
C GLY A 471 2.20 10.36 38.49
N PRO A 472 1.45 11.33 37.93
CA PRO A 472 1.89 12.11 36.75
C PRO A 472 3.17 12.94 36.98
N LYS A 473 3.57 13.12 38.24
CA LYS A 473 4.79 13.82 38.65
C LYS A 473 5.98 12.87 38.87
N SER A 474 5.76 11.56 38.90
CA SER A 474 6.83 10.57 39.02
C SER A 474 7.81 10.74 37.87
N ARG A 475 9.08 10.78 38.21
CA ARG A 475 10.20 10.92 37.27
C ARG A 475 10.62 9.52 36.85
N VAL A 476 10.88 9.38 35.56
CA VAL A 476 11.51 8.17 35.03
C VAL A 476 12.99 8.25 35.33
N LYS A 477 13.51 7.26 36.08
CA LYS A 477 14.94 7.10 36.31
C LYS A 477 15.63 6.61 35.04
N PHE A 478 15.11 5.54 34.43
CA PHE A 478 15.59 5.01 33.14
C PHE A 478 14.55 4.08 32.48
N PHE A 479 14.77 3.79 31.20
CA PHE A 479 13.95 2.87 30.40
C PHE A 479 14.55 1.46 30.44
N THR A 480 13.69 0.44 30.59
CA THR A 480 14.07 -0.98 30.53
C THR A 480 13.64 -1.66 29.23
N SER A 481 12.75 -1.02 28.46
CA SER A 481 12.48 -1.33 27.06
C SER A 481 11.99 -0.08 26.33
N PRO A 482 12.16 -0.01 24.99
CA PRO A 482 11.66 1.10 24.19
C PRO A 482 10.15 0.99 23.91
N ILE A 483 9.59 2.07 23.38
CA ILE A 483 8.22 2.16 22.85
C ILE A 483 8.24 1.65 21.41
N LEU A 484 7.28 0.81 21.03
CA LEU A 484 7.01 0.47 19.63
C LEU A 484 5.83 1.30 19.14
N LEU A 485 6.10 2.23 18.23
CA LEU A 485 5.10 3.08 17.58
C LEU A 485 4.88 2.63 16.14
N LYS A 486 3.67 2.87 15.64
CA LYS A 486 3.29 2.65 14.25
C LYS A 486 2.60 3.88 13.69
N ALA A 487 3.04 4.37 12.54
CA ALA A 487 2.34 5.38 11.76
C ALA A 487 1.88 4.82 10.42
N GLY A 488 0.63 5.09 10.08
CA GLY A 488 -0.02 4.58 8.86
C GLY A 488 -0.54 3.15 8.98
N THR A 489 -1.33 2.71 8.01
CA THR A 489 -1.90 1.36 7.90
C THR A 489 -0.96 0.46 7.11
N ALA A 490 -1.18 -0.86 7.19
CA ALA A 490 -0.43 -1.82 6.38
C ALA A 490 -0.74 -1.72 4.88
N ASP A 491 -1.72 -0.90 4.48
CA ASP A 491 -2.02 -0.55 3.08
C ASP A 491 -1.29 0.72 2.63
N GLY A 492 -0.49 1.32 3.51
CA GLY A 492 0.23 2.55 3.27
C GLY A 492 -0.66 3.79 3.25
N GLN A 493 -1.60 3.90 4.19
CA GLN A 493 -2.52 5.04 4.32
C GLN A 493 -2.49 5.61 5.74
N LYS A 494 -3.08 6.79 6.01
CA LYS A 494 -3.29 7.36 7.36
C LYS A 494 -2.01 7.60 8.20
N TYR A 495 -0.91 8.05 7.59
CA TYR A 495 0.33 8.39 8.32
C TYR A 495 0.23 9.59 9.28
N ASN A 496 -0.87 10.32 9.24
CA ASN A 496 -1.19 11.38 10.19
C ASN A 496 -1.60 10.86 11.58
N THR A 497 -1.73 9.53 11.74
CA THR A 497 -2.05 8.90 13.02
C THR A 497 -0.89 8.02 13.46
N THR A 498 -0.51 8.13 14.74
CA THR A 498 0.50 7.30 15.37
C THR A 498 -0.15 6.48 16.47
N ASN A 499 0.00 5.17 16.38
CA ASN A 499 -0.51 4.21 17.36
C ASN A 499 0.64 3.66 18.19
N VAL A 500 0.43 3.56 19.50
CA VAL A 500 1.35 2.84 20.40
C VAL A 500 1.01 1.35 20.33
N LEU A 501 1.89 0.56 19.73
CA LEU A 501 1.72 -0.90 19.68
C LEU A 501 2.22 -1.57 20.96
N ALA A 502 3.36 -1.10 21.48
CA ALA A 502 3.89 -1.54 22.76
C ALA A 502 4.42 -0.35 23.56
N LYS A 503 4.05 -0.28 24.84
CA LYS A 503 4.55 0.73 25.77
C LYS A 503 5.98 0.41 26.18
N ALA A 504 6.75 1.45 26.48
CA ALA A 504 8.04 1.29 27.13
C ALA A 504 7.86 0.80 28.57
N SER A 505 8.72 -0.10 29.01
CA SER A 505 8.87 -0.41 30.43
C SER A 505 9.88 0.55 31.05
N VAL A 506 9.55 1.13 32.22
CA VAL A 506 10.38 2.16 32.86
C VAL A 506 10.54 1.94 34.36
N VAL A 507 11.65 2.40 34.91
CA VAL A 507 11.86 2.52 36.36
C VAL A 507 11.57 3.96 36.78
N CYS A 508 10.75 4.13 37.80
CA CYS A 508 10.39 5.43 38.36
C CYS A 508 11.01 5.64 39.75
N ASN A 509 11.06 6.89 40.17
CA ASN A 509 11.43 7.29 41.52
C ASN A 509 10.26 7.35 42.47
#